data_AF-A0A941MHD5-F1
#
_entry.id   AF-A0A941MHD5-F1
#
_cell.length_a   1.000
_cell.length_b   1.000
_cell.length_c   1.000
_cell.angle_alpha   90.00
_cell.angle_beta   90.00
_cell.angle_gamma   90.00
#
_symmetry.space_group_name_H-M   'P 1'
#
loop_
_entity.id
_entity.type
_entity.pdbx_description
1 polymer ?
#
loop_
_entity_poly.entity_id
_entity_poly.type
_entity_poly.pdbx_seq_one_letter_code
_entity_poly.pdbx_strand_id
1 'polypeptide(L)'
;MSTKTTRAACGVRVVASTLSTEKAVLAARAELADGVFQHIIVFFSVKHDPEVLLRELRRNFPDVTVSGCSTAGEVGPLGMTQGGIVFIAFPEKGFRVMSEVIPDIDKGGVERASEIARRLRVQMITGVSRAAKENIFALVLVDGLSDREESLTAALHWSLDDMELLGGSAGDGLAFQRTALIHRGQLIRHGAILFVIETSAPFRVFKTQNFEPTPIKLVVTAADSENRIVYDLNAEPAAREYASAIGVTLDDLGPMSFATHPLVVKVGGEYYGRAIRNMNPDGSLSFLCAIDEGLVFTVGRPRDMVQSTLETLEQVDTELGGIDFVLGFDCFLRRLDAETGQLRHKVEAIYDLYGLAGFHTYGEQYNAMHLNQTLTGIAFAKPDSRIEPQ
;
A
#
# COMPACT_ATOMS: atom_id res chain seq x y z
N MET A 1 -24.97 0.43 7.18
CA MET A 1 -24.49 1.28 8.29
C MET A 1 -23.45 2.23 7.74
N SER A 2 -23.40 3.49 8.18
CA SER A 2 -22.45 4.49 7.65
C SER A 2 -21.13 4.58 8.42
N THR A 3 -21.07 3.96 9.60
CA THR A 3 -19.84 3.76 10.38
C THR A 3 -19.86 2.33 10.92
N LYS A 4 -18.71 1.66 10.95
CA LYS A 4 -18.55 0.33 11.56
C LYS A 4 -17.14 0.19 12.14
N THR A 5 -17.07 -0.52 13.27
CA THR A 5 -15.82 -0.73 14.02
C THR A 5 -15.53 -2.21 14.17
N THR A 6 -14.26 -2.59 14.08
CA THR A 6 -13.75 -3.90 14.48
C THR A 6 -12.63 -3.75 15.50
N ARG A 7 -12.43 -4.79 16.30
CA ARG A 7 -11.39 -4.85 17.32
C ARG A 7 -10.66 -6.19 17.20
N ALA A 8 -9.36 -6.11 16.98
CA ALA A 8 -8.45 -7.25 16.98
C ALA A 8 -8.08 -7.65 18.42
N ALA A 9 -7.74 -8.91 18.65
CA ALA A 9 -7.30 -9.43 19.94
C ALA A 9 -5.95 -8.82 20.39
N CYS A 10 -5.08 -8.45 19.47
CA CYS A 10 -3.86 -7.67 19.73
C CYS A 10 -4.14 -6.20 20.14
N GLY A 11 -5.41 -5.79 20.16
CA GLY A 11 -5.87 -4.49 20.65
C GLY A 11 -5.98 -3.40 19.58
N VAL A 12 -5.53 -3.67 18.35
CA VAL A 12 -5.75 -2.78 17.20
C VAL A 12 -7.26 -2.61 16.97
N ARG A 13 -7.68 -1.37 16.72
CA ARG A 13 -9.07 -1.05 16.38
C ARG A 13 -9.15 -0.42 15.01
N VAL A 14 -10.13 -0.83 14.23
CA VAL A 14 -10.39 -0.26 12.90
C VAL A 14 -11.77 0.36 12.88
N VAL A 15 -11.86 1.63 12.51
CA VAL A 15 -13.14 2.31 12.29
C VAL A 15 -13.22 2.73 10.83
N ALA A 16 -14.26 2.31 10.12
CA ALA A 16 -14.55 2.78 8.77
C ALA A 16 -15.81 3.65 8.79
N SER A 17 -15.80 4.77 8.05
CA SER A 17 -16.96 5.65 7.92
C SER A 17 -17.11 6.20 6.50
N THR A 18 -18.35 6.35 6.04
CA THR A 18 -18.74 7.00 4.77
C THR A 18 -19.46 8.34 4.99
N LEU A 19 -19.41 8.86 6.23
CA LEU A 19 -19.99 10.16 6.60
C LEU A 19 -19.12 11.32 6.10
N SER A 20 -19.63 12.56 6.19
CA SER A 20 -18.81 13.76 5.94
C SER A 20 -17.63 13.86 6.92
N THR A 21 -16.56 14.57 6.55
CA THR A 21 -15.30 14.64 7.32
C THR A 21 -15.49 14.84 8.82
N GLU A 22 -16.20 15.90 9.22
CA GLU A 22 -16.45 16.22 10.63
C GLU A 22 -17.20 15.08 11.35
N LYS A 23 -18.25 14.54 10.72
CA LYS A 23 -19.06 13.46 11.28
C LYS A 23 -18.30 12.14 11.36
N ALA A 24 -17.47 11.84 10.37
CA ALA A 24 -16.63 10.65 10.34
C ALA A 24 -15.59 10.68 11.47
N VAL A 25 -14.92 11.82 11.68
CA VAL A 25 -13.94 12.01 12.77
C VAL A 25 -14.63 11.93 14.14
N LEU A 26 -15.79 12.56 14.32
CA LEU A 26 -16.56 12.48 15.57
C LEU A 26 -17.03 11.05 15.86
N ALA A 27 -17.50 10.32 14.83
CA ALA A 27 -17.88 8.93 14.96
C ALA A 27 -16.67 8.07 15.35
N ALA A 28 -15.53 8.23 14.68
CA ALA A 28 -14.30 7.53 15.03
C ALA A 28 -13.85 7.82 16.46
N ARG A 29 -13.94 9.07 16.93
CA ARG A 29 -13.64 9.43 18.32
C ARG A 29 -14.54 8.68 19.31
N ALA A 30 -15.83 8.59 19.03
CA ALA A 30 -16.78 7.88 19.89
C ALA A 30 -16.48 6.37 19.95
N GLU A 31 -16.18 5.75 18.80
CA GLU A 31 -15.85 4.33 18.69
C GLU A 31 -14.48 3.97 19.31
N LEU A 32 -13.60 4.97 19.49
CA LEU A 32 -12.28 4.82 20.09
C LEU A 32 -12.22 5.32 21.55
N ALA A 33 -13.33 5.79 22.14
CA ALA A 33 -13.31 6.53 23.40
C ALA A 33 -12.82 5.73 24.63
N ASP A 34 -12.98 4.41 24.62
CA ASP A 34 -12.56 3.50 25.70
C ASP A 34 -11.16 2.89 25.47
N GLY A 35 -10.41 3.36 24.48
CA GLY A 35 -9.05 2.92 24.20
C GLY A 35 -8.00 3.99 24.48
N VAL A 36 -6.77 3.54 24.78
CA VAL A 36 -5.58 4.39 24.83
C VAL A 36 -4.66 3.95 23.70
N PHE A 37 -4.35 4.89 22.80
CA PHE A 37 -3.66 4.60 21.55
C PHE A 37 -2.37 5.40 21.46
N GLN A 38 -1.34 4.75 20.95
CA GLN A 38 -0.07 5.39 20.70
C GLN A 38 -0.06 6.10 19.36
N HIS A 39 -0.71 5.50 18.35
CA HIS A 39 -0.72 6.01 16.99
C HIS A 39 -2.04 5.67 16.28
N ILE A 40 -2.55 6.60 15.47
CA ILE A 40 -3.68 6.36 14.55
C ILE A 40 -3.21 6.62 13.13
N ILE A 41 -3.39 5.63 12.24
CA ILE A 41 -3.19 5.80 10.79
C ILE A 41 -4.56 6.00 10.14
N VAL A 42 -4.70 7.04 9.34
CA VAL A 42 -5.95 7.42 8.67
C VAL A 42 -5.79 7.34 7.16
N PHE A 43 -6.60 6.52 6.52
CA PHE A 43 -6.71 6.44 5.06
C PHE A 43 -8.00 7.12 4.63
N PHE A 44 -7.91 8.13 3.76
CA PHE A 44 -9.06 8.96 3.41
C PHE A 44 -9.18 9.22 1.91
N SER A 45 -10.40 9.25 1.41
CA SER A 45 -10.64 9.70 0.04
C SER A 45 -10.40 11.21 -0.10
N VAL A 46 -9.96 11.65 -1.29
CA VAL A 46 -9.87 13.08 -1.65
C VAL A 46 -11.22 13.82 -1.71
N LYS A 47 -12.34 13.13 -1.47
CA LYS A 47 -13.65 13.77 -1.18
C LYS A 47 -13.65 14.46 0.19
N HIS A 48 -12.76 14.04 1.09
CA HIS A 48 -12.49 14.71 2.34
C HIS A 48 -11.40 15.74 2.11
N ASP A 49 -11.75 17.02 2.26
CA ASP A 49 -10.77 18.10 2.21
C ASP A 49 -9.67 17.84 3.28
N PRO A 50 -8.39 17.71 2.87
CA PRO A 50 -7.31 17.37 3.80
C PRO A 50 -7.11 18.41 4.91
N GLU A 51 -7.35 19.70 4.66
CA GLU A 51 -7.22 20.75 5.66
C GLU A 51 -8.36 20.68 6.68
N VAL A 52 -9.58 20.42 6.21
CA VAL A 52 -10.73 20.18 7.11
C VAL A 52 -10.47 18.94 7.96
N LEU A 53 -10.02 17.84 7.35
CA LEU A 53 -9.70 16.61 8.05
C LEU A 53 -8.61 16.84 9.10
N LEU A 54 -7.53 17.54 8.74
CA LEU A 54 -6.43 17.86 9.65
C LEU A 54 -6.89 18.65 10.88
N ARG A 55 -7.74 19.67 10.69
CA ARG A 55 -8.34 20.44 11.79
C ARG A 55 -9.18 19.56 12.71
N GLU A 56 -10.03 18.72 12.13
CA GLU A 56 -10.90 17.83 12.91
C GLU A 56 -10.11 16.77 13.67
N LEU A 57 -9.07 16.19 13.06
CA LEU A 57 -8.16 15.25 13.73
C LEU A 57 -7.45 15.91 14.92
N ARG A 58 -6.87 17.10 14.74
CA ARG A 58 -6.22 17.86 15.82
C ARG A 58 -7.18 18.15 16.98
N ARG A 59 -8.44 18.46 16.68
CA ARG A 59 -9.46 18.77 17.69
C ARG A 59 -9.92 17.54 18.47
N ASN A 60 -10.01 16.39 17.81
CA ASN A 60 -10.65 15.19 18.35
C ASN A 60 -9.68 14.14 18.89
N PHE A 61 -8.42 14.17 18.45
CA PHE A 61 -7.34 13.29 18.90
C PHE A 61 -6.09 14.10 19.29
N PRO A 62 -6.18 15.05 20.25
CA PRO A 62 -5.07 15.92 20.60
C PRO A 62 -3.89 15.18 21.26
N ASP A 63 -4.16 14.06 21.93
CA ASP A 63 -3.19 13.33 22.75
C ASP A 63 -2.58 12.11 22.04
N VAL A 64 -2.94 11.86 20.78
CA VAL A 64 -2.48 10.70 20.00
C VAL A 64 -1.80 11.17 18.74
N THR A 65 -0.68 10.54 18.36
CA THR A 65 -0.05 10.84 17.08
C THR A 65 -0.93 10.32 15.95
N VAL A 66 -1.35 11.22 15.05
CA VAL A 66 -2.09 10.85 13.85
C VAL A 66 -1.21 11.00 12.61
N SER A 67 -1.17 9.95 11.80
CA SER A 67 -0.61 9.96 10.44
C SER A 67 -1.65 9.47 9.44
N GLY A 68 -1.42 9.66 8.14
CA GLY A 68 -2.34 9.15 7.14
C GLY A 68 -1.98 9.58 5.72
N CYS A 69 -2.73 9.05 4.76
CA CYS A 69 -2.62 9.46 3.37
C CYS A 69 -3.95 9.34 2.62
N SER A 70 -4.03 10.03 1.49
CA SER A 70 -5.12 9.91 0.54
C SER A 70 -5.08 8.58 -0.21
N THR A 71 -6.22 8.10 -0.71
CA THR A 71 -6.36 6.74 -1.24
C THR A 71 -6.93 6.69 -2.67
N ALA A 72 -6.77 5.54 -3.32
CA ALA A 72 -7.56 5.15 -4.50
C ALA A 72 -8.87 4.42 -4.15
N GLY A 73 -9.23 4.40 -2.87
CA GLY A 73 -10.33 3.65 -2.26
C GLY A 73 -9.91 3.08 -0.92
N GLU A 74 -10.86 2.74 -0.07
CA GLU A 74 -10.58 2.30 1.30
C GLU A 74 -10.97 0.82 1.49
N VAL A 75 -10.30 0.12 2.39
CA VAL A 75 -10.63 -1.25 2.79
C VAL A 75 -10.74 -1.33 4.30
N GLY A 76 -11.81 -1.91 4.82
CA GLY A 76 -11.99 -2.09 6.25
C GLY A 76 -13.34 -2.70 6.61
N PRO A 77 -13.87 -2.46 7.82
CA PRO A 77 -15.11 -3.10 8.30
C PRO A 77 -16.35 -2.92 7.41
N LEU A 78 -16.37 -1.90 6.55
CA LEU A 78 -17.44 -1.63 5.59
C LEU A 78 -17.20 -2.31 4.22
N GLY A 79 -16.21 -3.21 4.11
CA GLY A 79 -15.74 -3.78 2.86
C GLY A 79 -14.85 -2.82 2.08
N MET A 80 -14.80 -2.98 0.76
CA MET A 80 -14.16 -2.00 -0.12
C MET A 80 -15.08 -0.80 -0.31
N THR A 81 -14.57 0.40 -0.12
CA THR A 81 -15.36 1.64 -0.30
C THR A 81 -14.62 2.65 -1.19
N GLN A 82 -15.37 3.62 -1.69
CA GLN A 82 -14.85 4.76 -2.44
C GLN A 82 -15.47 6.03 -1.89
N GLY A 83 -14.66 6.89 -1.26
CA GLY A 83 -15.16 8.12 -0.66
C GLY A 83 -15.33 8.05 0.85
N GLY A 84 -14.74 7.06 1.51
CA GLY A 84 -14.78 6.92 2.96
C GLY A 84 -13.50 7.39 3.65
N ILE A 85 -13.45 7.12 4.94
CA ILE A 85 -12.27 7.22 5.79
C ILE A 85 -12.15 5.93 6.61
N VAL A 86 -10.94 5.37 6.70
CA VAL A 86 -10.59 4.26 7.58
C VAL A 86 -9.54 4.73 8.58
N PHE A 87 -9.82 4.52 9.86
CA PHE A 87 -8.92 4.77 10.98
C PHE A 87 -8.41 3.43 11.50
N ILE A 88 -7.09 3.29 11.65
CA ILE A 88 -6.44 2.13 12.25
C ILE A 88 -5.67 2.63 13.47
N ALA A 89 -6.17 2.28 14.66
CA ALA A 89 -5.66 2.76 15.94
C ALA A 89 -4.83 1.66 16.62
N PHE A 90 -3.53 1.93 16.79
CA PHE A 90 -2.57 1.05 17.45
C PHE A 90 -2.54 1.36 18.96
N PRO A 91 -2.80 0.37 19.84
CA PRO A 91 -2.86 0.60 21.28
C PRO A 91 -1.48 0.89 21.87
N GLU A 92 -1.40 1.60 23.01
CA GLU A 92 -0.13 1.76 23.73
C GLU A 92 0.41 0.43 24.28
N LYS A 93 -0.50 -0.45 24.70
CA LYS A 93 -0.14 -1.78 25.18
C LYS A 93 0.21 -2.68 24.00
N GLY A 94 1.46 -3.14 23.98
CA GLY A 94 1.92 -4.12 22.99
C GLY A 94 2.38 -3.52 21.67
N PHE A 95 2.35 -2.19 21.49
CA PHE A 95 2.94 -1.53 20.31
C PHE A 95 3.83 -0.35 20.73
N ARG A 96 4.93 -0.19 19.99
CA ARG A 96 5.78 1.00 20.00
C ARG A 96 6.01 1.51 18.58
N VAL A 97 5.44 2.66 18.26
CA VAL A 97 5.44 3.29 16.94
C VAL A 97 6.30 4.54 16.99
N MET A 98 7.38 4.52 16.22
CA MET A 98 8.16 5.72 15.91
C MET A 98 7.86 6.12 14.48
N SER A 99 7.66 7.41 14.22
CA SER A 99 7.35 7.90 12.87
C SER A 99 7.91 9.28 12.59
N GLU A 100 8.29 9.50 11.34
CA GLU A 100 8.86 10.76 10.87
C GLU A 100 8.57 11.01 9.39
N VAL A 101 8.52 12.30 9.02
CA VAL A 101 8.35 12.77 7.65
C VAL A 101 9.69 12.80 6.93
N ILE A 102 9.69 12.28 5.70
CA ILE A 102 10.76 12.48 4.73
C ILE A 102 10.25 13.54 3.73
N PRO A 103 10.65 14.80 3.89
CA PRO A 103 10.20 15.89 3.02
C PRO A 103 10.94 15.88 1.67
N ASP A 104 10.33 16.50 0.66
CA ASP A 104 10.93 16.82 -0.64
C ASP A 104 11.61 15.59 -1.30
N ILE A 105 10.91 14.45 -1.31
CA ILE A 105 11.47 13.21 -1.88
C ILE A 105 11.79 13.36 -3.37
N ASP A 106 11.05 14.22 -4.07
CA ASP A 106 11.23 14.62 -5.46
C ASP A 106 12.53 15.42 -5.73
N LYS A 107 13.15 16.00 -4.70
CA LYS A 107 14.35 16.86 -4.79
C LYS A 107 15.59 16.24 -4.12
N GLY A 108 15.79 14.94 -4.31
CA GLY A 108 16.97 14.25 -3.77
C GLY A 108 16.80 13.77 -2.33
N GLY A 109 15.58 13.50 -1.89
CA GLY A 109 15.28 13.02 -0.54
C GLY A 109 15.83 11.63 -0.19
N VAL A 110 16.56 10.96 -1.08
CA VAL A 110 17.20 9.64 -0.89
C VAL A 110 18.16 9.65 0.30
N GLU A 111 19.08 10.63 0.36
CA GLU A 111 20.07 10.73 1.45
C GLU A 111 19.37 10.96 2.80
N ARG A 112 18.43 11.91 2.81
CA ARG A 112 17.63 12.22 3.99
C ARG A 112 16.76 11.03 4.42
N ALA A 113 16.20 10.27 3.48
CA ALA A 113 15.47 9.04 3.78
C ALA A 113 16.37 8.03 4.49
N SER A 114 17.59 7.82 3.99
CA SER A 114 18.56 6.93 4.63
C SER A 114 18.98 7.40 6.03
N GLU A 115 19.19 8.69 6.23
CA GLU A 115 19.50 9.27 7.55
C GLU A 115 18.36 9.06 8.56
N ILE A 116 17.13 9.39 8.15
CA ILE A 116 15.93 9.21 8.98
C ILE A 116 15.75 7.72 9.33
N ALA A 117 15.84 6.84 8.33
CA ALA A 117 15.70 5.40 8.53
C ALA A 117 16.73 4.84 9.51
N ARG A 118 18.02 5.18 9.35
CA ARG A 118 19.08 4.75 10.28
C ARG A 118 18.83 5.26 11.69
N ARG A 119 18.42 6.52 11.85
CA ARG A 119 18.13 7.10 13.16
C ARG A 119 16.95 6.39 13.83
N LEU A 120 15.82 6.22 13.15
CA LEU A 120 14.66 5.54 13.71
C LEU A 120 14.97 4.07 14.04
N ARG A 121 15.69 3.35 13.17
CA ARG A 121 16.17 2.00 13.43
C ARG A 121 16.99 1.93 14.71
N VAL A 122 18.02 2.78 14.84
CA VAL A 122 18.90 2.79 16.03
C VAL A 122 18.10 3.10 17.29
N GLN A 123 17.23 4.11 17.27
CA GLN A 123 16.38 4.45 18.41
C GLN A 123 15.44 3.31 18.80
N MET A 124 14.89 2.59 17.82
CA MET A 124 14.00 1.46 18.08
C MET A 124 14.76 0.28 18.69
N ILE A 125 15.90 -0.13 18.13
CA ILE A 125 16.61 -1.35 18.56
C ILE A 125 17.49 -1.16 19.80
N THR A 126 17.75 0.07 20.22
CA THR A 126 18.61 0.34 21.39
C THR A 126 17.94 -0.17 22.66
N GLY A 127 18.60 -1.10 23.36
CA GLY A 127 18.07 -1.71 24.59
C GLY A 127 17.08 -2.87 24.36
N VAL A 128 16.84 -3.26 23.12
CA VAL A 128 15.92 -4.35 22.75
C VAL A 128 16.69 -5.68 22.60
N SER A 129 16.12 -6.77 23.11
CA SER A 129 16.72 -8.11 22.98
C SER A 129 16.74 -8.57 21.52
N ARG A 130 17.61 -9.54 21.17
CA ARG A 130 17.65 -10.07 19.81
C ARG A 130 16.31 -10.67 19.35
N ALA A 131 15.62 -11.39 20.23
CA ALA A 131 14.31 -11.98 19.94
C ALA A 131 13.23 -10.90 19.71
N ALA A 132 13.30 -9.77 20.42
CA ALA A 132 12.36 -8.67 20.20
C ALA A 132 12.63 -7.91 18.89
N LYS A 133 13.80 -8.06 18.25
CA LYS A 133 14.07 -7.50 16.92
C LYS A 133 13.24 -8.16 15.82
N GLU A 134 12.86 -9.43 15.99
CA GLU A 134 12.00 -10.15 15.04
C GLU A 134 10.56 -9.60 15.05
N ASN A 135 10.21 -8.80 16.06
CA ASN A 135 8.92 -8.14 16.15
C ASN A 135 8.98 -6.64 15.82
N ILE A 136 9.95 -6.24 14.99
CA ILE A 136 10.07 -4.87 14.49
C ILE A 136 9.98 -4.88 12.97
N PHE A 137 9.10 -4.04 12.42
CA PHE A 137 9.00 -3.82 10.98
C PHE A 137 8.98 -2.32 10.67
N ALA A 138 9.22 -2.00 9.41
CA ALA A 138 9.08 -0.65 8.89
C ALA A 138 7.86 -0.55 7.98
N LEU A 139 7.11 0.53 8.11
CA LEU A 139 6.01 0.88 7.23
C LEU A 139 6.32 2.21 6.56
N VAL A 140 6.00 2.38 5.28
CA VAL A 140 6.11 3.67 4.59
C VAL A 140 4.81 4.05 3.88
N LEU A 141 4.41 5.31 4.01
CA LEU A 141 3.39 5.92 3.17
C LEU A 141 4.06 6.95 2.27
N VAL A 142 3.94 6.79 0.96
CA VAL A 142 4.64 7.64 -0.02
C VAL A 142 3.63 8.49 -0.76
N ASP A 143 4.00 9.72 -1.11
CA ASP A 143 3.27 10.46 -2.13
C ASP A 143 3.36 9.74 -3.48
N GLY A 144 2.25 9.15 -3.92
CA GLY A 144 2.17 8.35 -5.15
C GLY A 144 2.17 9.14 -6.45
N LEU A 145 2.39 10.46 -6.39
CA LEU A 145 2.62 11.33 -7.55
C LEU A 145 4.03 11.95 -7.52
N SER A 146 4.94 11.39 -6.73
CA SER A 146 6.31 11.90 -6.60
C SER A 146 7.26 11.37 -7.67
N ASP A 147 6.94 10.25 -8.31
CA ASP A 147 7.81 9.50 -9.22
C ASP A 147 9.14 9.05 -8.61
N ARG A 148 9.24 9.00 -7.27
CA ARG A 148 10.46 8.62 -6.54
C ARG A 148 10.35 7.32 -5.75
N GLU A 149 9.24 6.60 -5.87
CA GLU A 149 8.91 5.43 -5.06
C GLU A 149 10.03 4.38 -5.09
N GLU A 150 10.58 4.01 -6.25
CA GLU A 150 11.67 3.03 -6.35
C GLU A 150 12.92 3.46 -5.58
N SER A 151 13.42 4.66 -5.88
CA SER A 151 14.66 5.18 -5.29
C SER A 151 14.54 5.35 -3.77
N LEU A 152 13.38 5.83 -3.31
CA LEU A 152 13.07 5.98 -1.89
C LEU A 152 13.02 4.62 -1.19
N THR A 153 12.29 3.66 -1.77
CA THR A 153 12.09 2.33 -1.18
C THR A 153 13.41 1.57 -1.05
N ALA A 154 14.24 1.61 -2.09
CA ALA A 154 15.58 1.02 -2.04
C ALA A 154 16.43 1.66 -0.94
N ALA A 155 16.47 3.00 -0.87
CA ALA A 155 17.26 3.72 0.13
C ALA A 155 16.84 3.45 1.57
N LEU A 156 15.53 3.32 1.80
CA LEU A 156 14.96 2.92 3.08
C LEU A 156 15.36 1.49 3.43
N HIS A 157 15.14 0.53 2.54
CA HIS A 157 15.46 -0.88 2.78
C HIS A 157 16.94 -1.07 3.17
N TRP A 158 17.88 -0.49 2.41
CA TRP A 158 19.31 -0.58 2.72
C TRP A 158 19.71 0.08 4.05
N SER A 159 18.90 1.04 4.53
CA SER A 159 19.13 1.75 5.78
C SER A 159 18.48 1.08 6.99
N LEU A 160 17.49 0.22 6.74
CA LEU A 160 16.73 -0.53 7.73
C LEU A 160 17.31 -1.92 8.01
N ASP A 161 18.31 -2.35 7.22
CA ASP A 161 19.03 -3.63 7.41
C ASP A 161 18.05 -4.81 7.26
N ASP A 162 18.03 -5.75 8.20
CA ASP A 162 17.15 -6.94 8.13
C ASP A 162 15.66 -6.67 8.44
N MET A 163 15.25 -5.41 8.71
CA MET A 163 13.84 -5.10 9.00
C MET A 163 12.99 -5.24 7.74
N GLU A 164 11.90 -6.00 7.84
CA GLU A 164 10.90 -6.05 6.77
C GLU A 164 10.29 -4.66 6.56
N LEU A 165 10.26 -4.22 5.30
CA LEU A 165 9.68 -2.93 4.90
C LEU A 165 8.46 -3.20 4.03
N LEU A 166 7.32 -2.60 4.38
CA LEU A 166 6.16 -2.58 3.51
C LEU A 166 5.54 -1.18 3.45
N GLY A 167 4.61 -0.96 2.54
CA GLY A 167 3.98 0.34 2.41
C GLY A 167 3.05 0.49 1.24
N GLY A 168 2.46 1.67 1.16
CA GLY A 168 1.53 2.03 0.11
C GLY A 168 1.72 3.47 -0.35
N SER A 169 1.59 3.66 -1.66
CA SER A 169 1.65 4.98 -2.29
C SER A 169 0.25 5.59 -2.32
N ALA A 170 0.13 6.82 -1.83
CA ALA A 170 -1.10 7.59 -1.76
C ALA A 170 -1.70 7.78 -3.16
N GLY A 171 -3.04 7.90 -3.23
CA GLY A 171 -3.74 8.13 -4.50
C GLY A 171 -4.93 9.07 -4.36
N ASP A 172 -5.63 9.29 -5.47
CA ASP A 172 -6.86 10.10 -5.54
C ASP A 172 -7.93 9.48 -6.46
N GLY A 173 -8.20 8.20 -6.22
CA GLY A 173 -9.08 7.41 -7.06
C GLY A 173 -8.39 7.09 -8.39
N LEU A 174 -8.96 7.52 -9.51
CA LEU A 174 -8.38 7.33 -10.85
C LEU A 174 -7.96 8.67 -11.48
N ALA A 175 -7.86 9.74 -10.67
CA ALA A 175 -7.62 11.09 -11.19
C ALA A 175 -6.14 11.34 -11.48
N PHE A 176 -5.22 10.84 -10.65
CA PHE A 176 -3.77 11.06 -10.75
C PHE A 176 -3.40 12.56 -10.76
N GLN A 177 -4.07 13.36 -9.92
CA GLN A 177 -3.90 14.83 -9.91
C GLN A 177 -3.35 15.37 -8.61
N ARG A 178 -3.78 14.83 -7.47
CA ARG A 178 -3.43 15.35 -6.15
C ARG A 178 -3.43 14.26 -5.09
N THR A 179 -2.39 14.21 -4.30
CA THR A 179 -2.28 13.34 -3.12
C THR A 179 -2.12 14.21 -1.88
N ALA A 180 -2.39 13.61 -0.72
CA ALA A 180 -2.19 14.28 0.55
C ALA A 180 -1.68 13.29 1.58
N LEU A 181 -0.65 13.68 2.34
CA LEU A 181 -0.20 12.96 3.52
C LEU A 181 -0.46 13.83 4.74
N ILE A 182 -0.80 13.21 5.86
CA ILE A 182 -1.00 13.88 7.14
C ILE A 182 -0.05 13.26 8.15
N HIS A 183 0.67 14.07 8.94
CA HIS A 183 1.47 13.58 10.06
C HIS A 183 1.58 14.63 11.15
N ARG A 184 1.31 14.26 12.42
CA ARG A 184 1.45 15.15 13.59
C ARG A 184 0.79 16.51 13.40
N GLY A 185 -0.40 16.49 12.80
CA GLY A 185 -1.14 17.70 12.50
C GLY A 185 -0.54 18.53 11.37
N GLN A 186 0.33 18.03 10.51
CA GLN A 186 0.80 18.76 9.31
C GLN A 186 0.29 18.10 8.05
N LEU A 187 -0.04 18.92 7.04
CA LEU A 187 -0.28 18.45 5.68
C LEU A 187 1.06 18.39 4.94
N ILE A 188 1.33 17.26 4.30
CA ILE A 188 2.58 16.96 3.61
C ILE A 188 2.25 16.64 2.15
N ARG A 189 3.07 17.18 1.26
CA ARG A 189 3.06 16.94 -0.19
C ARG A 189 4.49 16.67 -0.63
N HIS A 190 4.65 15.92 -1.72
CA HIS A 190 5.95 15.56 -2.28
C HIS A 190 6.87 14.94 -1.21
N GLY A 191 6.31 14.09 -0.35
CA GLY A 191 7.01 13.53 0.80
C GLY A 191 6.59 12.10 1.09
N ALA A 192 7.19 11.52 2.13
CA ALA A 192 6.80 10.23 2.67
C ALA A 192 6.73 10.28 4.19
N ILE A 193 6.05 9.31 4.79
CA ILE A 193 6.06 9.09 6.24
C ILE A 193 6.64 7.70 6.47
N LEU A 194 7.78 7.64 7.15
CA LEU A 194 8.39 6.40 7.59
C LEU A 194 7.93 6.11 9.02
N PHE A 195 7.53 4.87 9.25
CA PHE A 195 7.20 4.32 10.54
C PHE A 195 8.16 3.16 10.83
N VAL A 196 8.63 3.06 12.07
CA VAL A 196 9.26 1.86 12.61
C VAL A 196 8.38 1.42 13.77
N ILE A 197 7.91 0.18 13.72
CA ILE A 197 6.87 -0.33 14.60
C ILE A 197 7.39 -1.60 15.26
N GLU A 198 7.48 -1.57 16.59
CA GLU A 198 7.67 -2.75 17.43
C GLU A 198 6.32 -3.22 17.95
N THR A 199 6.10 -4.53 18.01
CA THR A 199 4.87 -5.13 18.52
C THR A 199 5.14 -6.34 19.39
N SER A 200 4.26 -6.66 20.34
CA SER A 200 4.29 -7.94 21.06
C SER A 200 3.53 -9.04 20.32
N ALA A 201 2.73 -8.69 19.31
CA ALA A 201 2.01 -9.65 18.47
C ALA A 201 2.95 -10.15 17.35
N PRO A 202 3.20 -11.47 17.25
CA PRO A 202 3.94 -12.03 16.13
C PRO A 202 3.28 -11.63 14.80
N PHE A 203 4.09 -11.39 13.78
CA PHE A 203 3.57 -11.00 12.46
C PHE A 203 4.27 -11.73 11.32
N ARG A 204 3.65 -11.65 10.14
CA ARG A 204 4.24 -12.01 8.85
C ARG A 204 3.92 -10.95 7.82
N VAL A 205 4.95 -10.46 7.13
CA VAL A 205 4.78 -9.62 5.95
C VAL A 205 4.62 -10.53 4.73
N PHE A 206 3.67 -10.21 3.87
CA PHE A 206 3.34 -11.03 2.70
C PHE A 206 3.07 -10.17 1.47
N LYS A 207 3.12 -10.83 0.32
CA LYS A 207 2.72 -10.27 -0.98
C LYS A 207 1.94 -11.34 -1.75
N THR A 208 0.86 -10.95 -2.41
CA THR A 208 0.18 -11.77 -3.41
C THR A 208 0.09 -11.05 -4.76
N GLN A 209 0.17 -11.82 -5.83
CA GLN A 209 0.06 -11.36 -7.22
C GLN A 209 -0.70 -12.40 -8.03
N ASN A 210 -1.54 -11.95 -8.96
CA ASN A 210 -2.51 -12.82 -9.64
C ASN A 210 -2.15 -13.01 -11.11
N PHE A 211 -0.88 -13.28 -11.41
CA PHE A 211 -0.44 -13.50 -12.78
C PHE A 211 0.66 -14.55 -12.84
N GLU A 212 0.82 -15.12 -14.01
CA GLU A 212 1.95 -15.97 -14.35
C GLU A 212 2.61 -15.49 -15.65
N PRO A 213 3.95 -15.62 -15.76
CA PRO A 213 4.67 -15.15 -16.93
C PRO A 213 4.33 -15.99 -18.17
N THR A 214 4.15 -15.34 -19.31
CA THR A 214 4.06 -16.01 -20.61
C THR A 214 5.42 -16.02 -21.35
N PRO A 215 5.53 -16.75 -22.48
CA PRO A 215 6.70 -16.63 -23.36
C PRO A 215 6.82 -15.28 -24.08
N ILE A 216 5.76 -14.47 -24.11
CA ILE A 216 5.71 -13.21 -24.88
C ILE A 216 6.56 -12.16 -24.18
N LYS A 217 7.52 -11.59 -24.91
CA LYS A 217 8.46 -10.57 -24.44
C LYS A 217 8.29 -9.27 -25.20
N LEU A 218 8.32 -8.16 -24.47
CA LEU A 218 8.30 -6.81 -25.01
C LEU A 218 9.53 -6.07 -24.50
N VAL A 219 10.43 -5.69 -25.40
CA VAL A 219 11.66 -4.97 -25.06
C VAL A 219 11.41 -3.48 -25.19
N VAL A 220 11.70 -2.70 -24.15
CA VAL A 220 11.69 -1.24 -24.22
C VAL A 220 12.83 -0.77 -25.10
N THR A 221 12.50 -0.23 -26.27
CA THR A 221 13.49 0.22 -27.26
C THR A 221 13.64 1.72 -27.34
N ALA A 222 12.66 2.49 -26.86
CA ALA A 222 12.74 3.93 -26.70
C ALA A 222 11.88 4.38 -25.52
N ALA A 223 12.44 5.17 -24.61
CA ALA A 223 11.74 5.64 -23.42
C ALA A 223 12.25 6.98 -22.88
N ASP A 224 11.38 7.68 -22.17
CA ASP A 224 11.72 8.73 -21.23
C ASP A 224 11.64 8.14 -19.81
N SER A 225 12.79 7.71 -19.29
CA SER A 225 12.89 7.12 -17.94
C SER A 225 12.49 8.10 -16.84
N GLU A 226 12.73 9.41 -17.03
CA GLU A 226 12.45 10.43 -16.01
C GLU A 226 10.94 10.60 -15.81
N ASN A 227 10.18 10.63 -16.92
CA ASN A 227 8.72 10.77 -16.89
C ASN A 227 7.98 9.43 -16.94
N ARG A 228 8.70 8.30 -16.91
CA ARG A 228 8.16 6.93 -16.98
C ARG A 228 7.31 6.68 -18.23
N ILE A 229 7.73 7.21 -19.39
CA ILE A 229 7.01 7.07 -20.66
C ILE A 229 7.77 6.11 -21.58
N VAL A 230 7.10 5.07 -22.07
CA VAL A 230 7.63 4.17 -23.09
C VAL A 230 7.05 4.56 -24.44
N TYR A 231 7.91 4.95 -25.38
CA TYR A 231 7.52 5.29 -26.74
C TYR A 231 7.44 4.04 -27.62
N ASP A 232 8.45 3.17 -27.53
CA ASP A 232 8.57 1.99 -28.38
C ASP A 232 8.77 0.70 -27.58
N LEU A 233 8.07 -0.34 -28.01
CA LEU A 233 8.26 -1.73 -27.60
C LEU A 233 8.63 -2.55 -28.84
N ASN A 234 9.70 -3.34 -28.77
CA ASN A 234 10.19 -4.15 -29.90
C ASN A 234 10.42 -3.35 -31.20
N ALA A 235 10.84 -2.08 -31.09
CA ALA A 235 10.99 -1.12 -32.19
C ALA A 235 9.69 -0.79 -32.95
N GLU A 236 8.53 -0.97 -32.29
CA GLU A 236 7.21 -0.58 -32.77
C GLU A 236 6.53 0.34 -31.75
N PRO A 237 5.54 1.18 -32.14
CA PRO A 237 4.83 2.05 -31.21
C PRO A 237 4.26 1.27 -30.03
N ALA A 238 4.56 1.71 -28.81
CA ALA A 238 4.35 0.93 -27.59
C ALA A 238 2.91 0.42 -27.43
N ALA A 239 1.91 1.28 -27.62
CA ALA A 239 0.50 0.87 -27.53
C ALA A 239 0.12 -0.19 -28.57
N ARG A 240 0.62 -0.09 -29.81
CA ARG A 240 0.31 -1.04 -30.88
C ARG A 240 0.90 -2.40 -30.59
N GLU A 241 2.17 -2.42 -30.21
CA GLU A 241 2.87 -3.67 -29.91
C GLU A 241 2.26 -4.34 -28.67
N TYR A 242 1.94 -3.57 -27.64
CA TYR A 242 1.25 -4.10 -26.46
C TYR A 242 -0.14 -4.65 -26.81
N ALA A 243 -0.96 -3.92 -27.57
CA ALA A 243 -2.29 -4.39 -28.00
C ALA A 243 -2.20 -5.70 -28.79
N SER A 244 -1.26 -5.78 -29.74
CA SER A 244 -0.97 -7.00 -30.51
C SER A 244 -0.59 -8.16 -29.59
N ALA A 245 0.30 -7.92 -28.64
CA ALA A 245 0.80 -8.94 -27.71
C ALA A 245 -0.28 -9.52 -26.78
N ILE A 246 -1.29 -8.73 -26.41
CA ILE A 246 -2.40 -9.19 -25.57
C ILE A 246 -3.64 -9.59 -26.39
N GLY A 247 -3.60 -9.45 -27.73
CA GLY A 247 -4.65 -9.87 -28.64
C GLY A 247 -5.89 -8.97 -28.65
N VAL A 248 -5.75 -7.67 -28.42
CA VAL A 248 -6.85 -6.68 -28.46
C VAL A 248 -6.60 -5.60 -29.51
N THR A 249 -7.62 -4.80 -29.83
CA THR A 249 -7.43 -3.63 -30.71
C THR A 249 -6.92 -2.43 -29.92
N LEU A 250 -6.33 -1.45 -30.62
CA LEU A 250 -5.89 -0.20 -30.00
C LEU A 250 -7.04 0.55 -29.32
N ASP A 251 -8.25 0.50 -29.89
CA ASP A 251 -9.43 1.16 -29.34
C ASP A 251 -9.95 0.49 -28.07
N ASP A 252 -9.58 -0.78 -27.84
CA ASP A 252 -9.90 -1.53 -26.63
C ASP A 252 -8.86 -1.32 -25.51
N LEU A 253 -7.75 -0.62 -25.77
CA LEU A 253 -6.76 -0.32 -24.74
C LEU A 253 -7.28 0.75 -23.77
N GLY A 254 -7.20 0.43 -22.48
CA GLY A 254 -7.54 1.34 -21.42
C GLY A 254 -7.27 0.77 -20.04
N PRO A 255 -7.73 1.46 -18.98
CA PRO A 255 -7.49 1.04 -17.59
C PRO A 255 -7.87 -0.42 -17.32
N MET A 256 -8.94 -0.92 -17.96
CA MET A 256 -9.40 -2.30 -17.78
C MET A 256 -8.44 -3.31 -18.41
N SER A 257 -7.97 -3.08 -19.64
CA SER A 257 -7.02 -3.97 -20.30
C SER A 257 -5.67 -3.98 -19.57
N PHE A 258 -5.21 -2.83 -19.07
CA PHE A 258 -3.97 -2.73 -18.29
C PHE A 258 -4.05 -3.47 -16.96
N ALA A 259 -5.22 -3.45 -16.31
CA ALA A 259 -5.45 -4.18 -15.07
C ALA A 259 -5.43 -5.71 -15.28
N THR A 260 -6.04 -6.20 -16.37
CA THR A 260 -6.17 -7.64 -16.66
C THR A 260 -4.93 -8.26 -17.31
N HIS A 261 -4.14 -7.49 -18.07
CA HIS A 261 -2.94 -8.00 -18.77
C HIS A 261 -1.65 -7.32 -18.26
N PRO A 262 -1.17 -7.69 -17.06
CA PRO A 262 0.00 -7.07 -16.44
C PRO A 262 1.26 -7.26 -17.30
N LEU A 263 2.12 -6.24 -17.31
CA LEU A 263 3.51 -6.39 -17.72
C LEU A 263 4.37 -6.66 -16.49
N VAL A 264 5.31 -7.58 -16.62
CA VAL A 264 6.15 -8.01 -15.50
C VAL A 264 7.63 -8.04 -15.89
N VAL A 265 8.49 -7.72 -14.93
CA VAL A 265 9.95 -7.83 -15.08
C VAL A 265 10.48 -8.96 -14.19
N LYS A 266 11.54 -9.63 -14.64
CA LYS A 266 12.18 -10.70 -13.87
C LYS A 266 13.41 -10.16 -13.13
N VAL A 267 13.39 -10.16 -11.80
CA VAL A 267 14.51 -9.72 -10.95
C VAL A 267 14.78 -10.80 -9.91
N GLY A 268 16.05 -11.24 -9.78
CA GLY A 268 16.42 -12.23 -8.76
C GLY A 268 15.72 -13.59 -8.89
N GLY A 269 15.17 -13.93 -10.06
CA GLY A 269 14.40 -15.16 -10.28
C GLY A 269 12.88 -14.98 -10.22
N GLU A 270 12.41 -13.91 -9.57
CA GLU A 270 11.00 -13.59 -9.33
C GLU A 270 10.45 -12.58 -10.35
N TYR A 271 9.12 -12.60 -10.54
CA TYR A 271 8.42 -11.67 -11.42
C TYR A 271 7.69 -10.58 -10.63
N TYR A 272 7.83 -9.33 -11.09
CA TYR A 272 7.26 -8.15 -10.47
C TYR A 272 6.46 -7.32 -11.48
N GLY A 273 5.25 -6.91 -11.09
CA GLY A 273 4.38 -6.08 -11.91
C GLY A 273 4.97 -4.70 -12.18
N ARG A 274 4.76 -4.22 -13.40
CA ARG A 274 5.07 -2.87 -13.87
C ARG A 274 3.83 -2.35 -14.59
N ALA A 275 3.06 -1.55 -13.87
CA ALA A 275 1.73 -1.17 -14.32
C ALA A 275 1.77 -0.01 -15.32
N ILE A 276 1.03 -0.18 -16.41
CA ILE A 276 0.70 0.91 -17.33
C ILE A 276 -0.39 1.76 -16.67
N ARG A 277 -0.15 3.06 -16.53
CA ARG A 277 -1.12 4.04 -16.04
C ARG A 277 -2.14 4.38 -17.13
N ASN A 278 -1.65 4.79 -18.29
CA ASN A 278 -2.48 5.24 -19.42
C ASN A 278 -1.73 5.16 -20.75
N MET A 279 -2.50 5.11 -21.83
CA MET A 279 -2.04 5.41 -23.18
C MET A 279 -2.13 6.93 -23.41
N ASN A 280 -1.08 7.51 -23.97
CA ASN A 280 -1.03 8.92 -24.35
C ASN A 280 -1.59 9.13 -25.77
N PRO A 281 -1.97 10.37 -26.16
CA PRO A 281 -2.52 10.64 -27.49
C PRO A 281 -1.61 10.26 -28.67
N ASP A 282 -0.31 10.20 -28.46
CA ASP A 282 0.70 9.81 -29.45
C ASP A 282 0.93 8.27 -29.52
N GLY A 283 0.25 7.49 -28.67
CA GLY A 283 0.41 6.04 -28.57
C GLY A 283 1.54 5.57 -27.65
N SER A 284 2.25 6.48 -26.98
CA SER A 284 3.18 6.11 -25.91
C SER A 284 2.43 5.65 -24.65
N LEU A 285 3.09 4.86 -23.80
CA LEU A 285 2.51 4.30 -22.58
C LEU A 285 3.20 4.91 -21.36
N SER A 286 2.42 5.54 -20.46
CA SER A 286 2.94 6.03 -19.17
C SER A 286 2.83 4.94 -18.11
N PHE A 287 3.86 4.76 -17.28
CA PHE A 287 3.91 3.73 -16.23
C PHE A 287 3.82 4.33 -14.82
N LEU A 288 3.38 3.52 -13.85
CA LEU A 288 3.32 3.87 -12.41
C LEU A 288 4.62 3.57 -11.65
N CYS A 289 5.65 3.13 -12.37
CA CYS A 289 6.88 2.59 -11.83
C CYS A 289 8.04 2.95 -12.76
N ALA A 290 9.25 2.87 -12.24
CA ALA A 290 10.46 3.11 -13.01
C ALA A 290 10.58 2.14 -14.21
N ILE A 291 10.97 2.72 -15.34
CA ILE A 291 11.22 2.07 -16.61
C ILE A 291 12.52 2.62 -17.18
N ASP A 292 13.23 1.80 -17.95
CA ASP A 292 14.46 2.19 -18.62
C ASP A 292 14.53 1.51 -20.00
N GLU A 293 15.26 2.13 -20.93
CA GLU A 293 15.59 1.49 -22.19
C GLU A 293 16.37 0.18 -21.97
N GLY A 294 16.05 -0.84 -22.77
CA GLY A 294 16.60 -2.18 -22.65
C GLY A 294 15.90 -3.07 -21.61
N LEU A 295 14.96 -2.53 -20.83
CA LEU A 295 14.13 -3.34 -19.94
C LEU A 295 13.29 -4.34 -20.76
N VAL A 296 13.27 -5.60 -20.33
CA VAL A 296 12.50 -6.66 -20.98
C VAL A 296 11.27 -6.99 -20.14
N PHE A 297 10.11 -6.57 -20.62
CA PHE A 297 8.83 -7.00 -20.09
C PHE A 297 8.49 -8.42 -20.54
N THR A 298 7.76 -9.11 -19.68
CA THR A 298 7.02 -10.32 -20.00
C THR A 298 5.55 -10.01 -19.87
N VAL A 299 4.74 -10.41 -20.84
CA VAL A 299 3.28 -10.32 -20.69
C VAL A 299 2.83 -11.36 -19.67
N GLY A 300 2.11 -10.92 -18.65
CA GLY A 300 1.52 -11.80 -17.65
C GLY A 300 0.15 -12.31 -18.11
N ARG A 301 -0.09 -13.60 -17.92
CA ARG A 301 -1.43 -14.19 -18.02
C ARG A 301 -2.10 -14.06 -16.65
N PRO A 302 -3.32 -13.47 -16.56
CA PRO A 302 -4.03 -13.39 -15.30
C PRO A 302 -4.35 -14.79 -14.74
N ARG A 303 -4.14 -14.95 -13.43
CA ARG A 303 -4.58 -16.09 -12.62
C ARG A 303 -5.86 -15.71 -11.88
N ASP A 304 -6.56 -16.70 -11.34
CA ASP A 304 -7.69 -16.45 -10.44
C ASP A 304 -7.22 -15.66 -9.21
N MET A 305 -7.65 -14.40 -9.13
CA MET A 305 -7.33 -13.48 -8.05
C MET A 305 -7.88 -13.95 -6.70
N VAL A 306 -9.08 -14.52 -6.69
CA VAL A 306 -9.75 -14.99 -5.47
C VAL A 306 -8.94 -16.14 -4.90
N GLN A 307 -8.60 -17.11 -5.76
CA GLN A 307 -7.77 -18.25 -5.37
C GLN A 307 -6.38 -17.80 -4.90
N SER A 308 -5.68 -16.98 -5.69
CA SER A 308 -4.30 -16.56 -5.37
C SER A 308 -4.22 -15.76 -4.06
N THR A 309 -5.24 -14.94 -3.77
CA THR A 309 -5.33 -14.17 -2.53
C THR A 309 -5.65 -15.08 -1.34
N LEU A 310 -6.60 -16.02 -1.50
CA LEU A 310 -6.97 -16.97 -0.46
C LEU A 310 -5.79 -17.89 -0.09
N GLU A 311 -5.13 -18.49 -1.07
CA GLU A 311 -3.97 -19.38 -0.86
C GLU A 311 -2.85 -18.68 -0.07
N THR A 312 -2.56 -17.42 -0.39
CA THR A 312 -1.55 -16.63 0.32
C THR A 312 -1.96 -16.40 1.78
N LEU A 313 -3.21 -16.00 2.02
CA LEU A 313 -3.68 -15.71 3.38
C LEU A 313 -3.85 -16.98 4.23
N GLU A 314 -4.25 -18.11 3.63
CA GLU A 314 -4.28 -19.42 4.30
C GLU A 314 -2.88 -19.89 4.71
N GLN A 315 -1.88 -19.67 3.85
CA GLN A 315 -0.49 -19.96 4.18
C GLN A 315 -0.03 -19.11 5.36
N VAL A 316 -0.25 -17.79 5.31
CA VAL A 316 0.15 -16.87 6.39
C VAL A 316 -0.60 -17.18 7.69
N ASP A 317 -1.88 -17.55 7.61
CA ASP A 317 -2.69 -17.99 8.75
C ASP A 317 -2.08 -19.22 9.43
N THR A 318 -1.68 -20.21 8.63
CA THR A 318 -1.02 -21.42 9.11
C THR A 318 0.32 -21.11 9.77
N GLU A 319 1.14 -20.25 9.16
CA GLU A 319 2.46 -19.87 9.69
C GLU A 319 2.37 -19.10 11.02
N LEU A 320 1.29 -18.34 11.22
CA LEU A 320 1.03 -17.58 12.45
C LEU A 320 0.26 -18.37 13.51
N GLY A 321 -0.32 -19.53 13.16
CA GLY A 321 -1.25 -20.25 14.04
C GLY A 321 -2.59 -19.53 14.23
N GLY A 322 -2.98 -18.70 13.26
CA GLY A 322 -4.22 -17.92 13.25
C GLY A 322 -3.99 -16.41 13.18
N ILE A 323 -4.46 -15.80 12.10
CA ILE A 323 -4.49 -14.35 11.87
C ILE A 323 -5.58 -13.71 12.73
N ASP A 324 -5.21 -12.60 13.37
CA ASP A 324 -6.09 -11.72 14.13
C ASP A 324 -6.50 -10.48 13.33
N PHE A 325 -5.54 -9.90 12.61
CA PHE A 325 -5.72 -8.66 11.87
C PHE A 325 -4.72 -8.57 10.72
N VAL A 326 -5.12 -7.96 9.60
CA VAL A 326 -4.23 -7.66 8.48
C VAL A 326 -4.27 -6.17 8.17
N LEU A 327 -3.10 -5.53 8.15
CA LEU A 327 -2.92 -4.23 7.51
C LEU A 327 -2.49 -4.47 6.04
N GLY A 328 -3.33 -4.09 5.09
CA GLY A 328 -3.13 -4.35 3.66
C GLY A 328 -2.99 -3.09 2.79
N PHE A 329 -2.18 -3.20 1.76
CA PHE A 329 -1.99 -2.21 0.69
C PHE A 329 -2.30 -2.90 -0.63
N ASP A 330 -3.49 -2.63 -1.18
CA ASP A 330 -4.01 -3.33 -2.36
C ASP A 330 -3.94 -2.42 -3.59
N CYS A 331 -3.20 -2.78 -4.63
CA CYS A 331 -3.12 -1.92 -5.81
C CYS A 331 -4.51 -1.62 -6.37
N PHE A 332 -4.80 -0.35 -6.73
CA PHE A 332 -6.12 -0.01 -7.30
C PHE A 332 -6.44 -0.81 -8.58
N LEU A 333 -5.41 -1.25 -9.32
CA LEU A 333 -5.55 -2.11 -10.50
C LEU A 333 -6.09 -3.50 -10.15
N ARG A 334 -5.81 -4.04 -8.95
CA ARG A 334 -6.43 -5.29 -8.48
C ARG A 334 -7.92 -5.10 -8.23
N ARG A 335 -8.33 -3.97 -7.65
CA ARG A 335 -9.76 -3.65 -7.54
C ARG A 335 -10.42 -3.53 -8.91
N LEU A 336 -9.79 -2.84 -9.87
CA LEU A 336 -10.34 -2.72 -11.23
C LEU A 336 -10.47 -4.09 -11.91
N ASP A 337 -9.47 -4.95 -11.79
CA ASP A 337 -9.51 -6.31 -12.32
C ASP A 337 -10.62 -7.15 -11.65
N ALA A 338 -10.77 -7.04 -10.32
CA ALA A 338 -11.86 -7.68 -9.58
C ALA A 338 -13.25 -7.16 -9.98
N GLU A 339 -13.40 -5.87 -10.25
CA GLU A 339 -14.65 -5.26 -10.71
C GLU A 339 -14.99 -5.70 -12.14
N THR A 340 -13.99 -5.78 -13.02
CA THR A 340 -14.12 -6.32 -14.40
C THR A 340 -14.61 -7.76 -14.39
N GLY A 341 -13.98 -8.59 -13.56
CA GLY A 341 -14.28 -10.01 -13.44
C GLY A 341 -15.53 -10.31 -12.59
N GLN A 342 -16.20 -9.29 -12.05
CA GLN A 342 -17.31 -9.45 -11.08
C GLN A 342 -16.90 -10.29 -9.85
N LEU A 343 -15.63 -10.21 -9.46
CA LEU A 343 -15.02 -10.95 -8.36
C LEU A 343 -14.98 -10.14 -7.05
N ARG A 344 -15.29 -8.84 -7.10
CA ARG A 344 -15.21 -7.93 -5.95
C ARG A 344 -15.79 -8.51 -4.66
N HIS A 345 -17.02 -9.02 -4.68
CA HIS A 345 -17.66 -9.57 -3.47
C HIS A 345 -16.95 -10.80 -2.92
N LYS A 346 -16.30 -11.60 -3.77
CA LYS A 346 -15.50 -12.75 -3.33
C LYS A 346 -14.20 -12.30 -2.66
N VAL A 347 -13.56 -11.26 -3.20
CA VAL A 347 -12.36 -10.67 -2.60
C VAL A 347 -12.70 -9.98 -1.27
N GLU A 348 -13.79 -9.22 -1.21
CA GLU A 348 -14.32 -8.61 0.03
C GLU A 348 -14.59 -9.68 1.11
N ALA A 349 -15.15 -10.83 0.74
CA ALA A 349 -15.38 -11.92 1.68
C ALA A 349 -14.07 -12.48 2.28
N ILE A 350 -13.00 -12.55 1.49
CA ILE A 350 -11.67 -12.94 1.99
C ILE A 350 -11.12 -11.87 2.94
N TYR A 351 -11.26 -10.59 2.58
CA TYR A 351 -10.80 -9.48 3.42
C TYR A 351 -11.54 -9.44 4.76
N ASP A 352 -12.85 -9.66 4.75
CA ASP A 352 -13.66 -9.77 5.96
C ASP A 352 -13.24 -10.98 6.82
N LEU A 353 -12.93 -12.13 6.20
CA LEU A 353 -12.51 -13.35 6.89
C LEU A 353 -11.22 -13.15 7.70
N TYR A 354 -10.24 -12.45 7.13
CA TYR A 354 -8.94 -12.19 7.76
C TYR A 354 -8.84 -10.84 8.47
N GLY A 355 -9.95 -10.09 8.56
CA GLY A 355 -9.97 -8.77 9.20
C GLY A 355 -9.05 -7.75 8.53
N LEU A 356 -8.93 -7.80 7.20
CA LEU A 356 -8.07 -6.89 6.44
C LEU A 356 -8.62 -5.47 6.45
N ALA A 357 -7.78 -4.53 6.86
CA ALA A 357 -8.02 -3.09 6.74
C ALA A 357 -6.82 -2.39 6.12
N GLY A 358 -7.09 -1.30 5.40
CA GLY A 358 -6.07 -0.67 4.59
C GLY A 358 -6.66 0.25 3.54
N PHE A 359 -6.00 0.34 2.39
CA PHE A 359 -6.47 1.16 1.29
C PHE A 359 -5.98 0.66 -0.05
N HIS A 360 -6.64 1.15 -1.11
CA HIS A 360 -6.21 0.94 -2.46
C HIS A 360 -5.11 1.94 -2.85
N THR A 361 -3.96 1.45 -3.30
CA THR A 361 -2.73 2.22 -3.52
C THR A 361 -2.48 2.53 -4.99
N TYR A 362 -1.60 3.49 -5.29
CA TYR A 362 -1.01 3.67 -6.64
C TYR A 362 0.20 2.78 -6.91
N GLY A 363 0.78 2.26 -5.85
CA GLY A 363 1.83 1.25 -5.89
C GLY A 363 2.20 0.84 -4.47
N GLU A 364 2.82 -0.30 -4.32
CA GLU A 364 3.09 -0.97 -3.06
C GLU A 364 4.59 -1.00 -2.81
N GLN A 365 5.01 -0.78 -1.57
CA GLN A 365 6.39 -0.99 -1.15
C GLN A 365 6.51 -2.37 -0.50
N TYR A 366 7.54 -3.11 -0.90
CA TYR A 366 7.85 -4.43 -0.36
C TYR A 366 9.37 -4.65 -0.39
N ASN A 367 10.00 -4.58 0.79
CA ASN A 367 11.43 -4.61 0.99
C ASN A 367 12.15 -3.61 0.07
N ALA A 368 13.07 -4.06 -0.79
CA ALA A 368 13.81 -3.18 -1.69
C ALA A 368 13.00 -2.67 -2.90
N MET A 369 11.74 -3.08 -3.06
CA MET A 369 11.02 -2.97 -4.32
C MET A 369 9.76 -2.12 -4.23
N HIS A 370 9.56 -1.26 -5.24
CA HIS A 370 8.24 -0.72 -5.58
C HIS A 370 7.54 -1.64 -6.58
N LEU A 371 6.30 -1.97 -6.28
CA LEU A 371 5.48 -2.96 -6.97
C LEU A 371 4.14 -2.35 -7.39
N ASN A 372 3.56 -2.87 -8.46
CA ASN A 372 2.17 -2.61 -8.82
C ASN A 372 1.45 -3.94 -9.06
N GLN A 373 0.12 -3.89 -9.08
CA GLN A 373 -0.75 -5.05 -9.28
C GLN A 373 -0.53 -6.16 -8.23
N THR A 374 -0.15 -5.76 -7.01
CA THR A 374 0.05 -6.65 -5.87
C THR A 374 -0.85 -6.24 -4.70
N LEU A 375 -1.14 -7.20 -3.83
CA LEU A 375 -1.56 -6.89 -2.47
C LEU A 375 -0.34 -7.18 -1.60
N THR A 376 0.18 -6.17 -0.92
CA THR A 376 1.17 -6.35 0.14
C THR A 376 0.49 -6.14 1.48
N GLY A 377 0.98 -6.80 2.52
CA GLY A 377 0.38 -6.64 3.83
C GLY A 377 1.22 -7.21 4.93
N ILE A 378 0.80 -6.90 6.15
CA ILE A 378 1.32 -7.47 7.37
C ILE A 378 0.16 -8.08 8.15
N ALA A 379 0.28 -9.37 8.46
CA ALA A 379 -0.70 -10.12 9.22
C ALA A 379 -0.19 -10.30 10.65
N PHE A 380 -1.03 -10.02 11.63
CA PHE A 380 -0.72 -10.17 13.06
C PHE A 380 -1.40 -11.41 13.61
N ALA A 381 -0.69 -12.20 14.41
CA ALA A 381 -1.23 -13.38 15.06
C ALA A 381 -2.21 -13.02 16.18
N LYS A 382 -3.12 -13.95 16.47
CA LYS A 382 -3.90 -13.91 17.71
C LYS A 382 -2.96 -14.02 18.91
N PRO A 383 -3.17 -13.27 20.00
CA PRO A 383 -2.45 -13.48 21.24
C PRO A 383 -2.58 -14.95 21.68
N ASP A 384 -1.47 -15.57 22.03
CA ASP A 384 -1.47 -16.97 22.49
C ASP A 384 -2.25 -17.05 23.82
N SER A 385 -3.36 -17.79 23.83
CA SER A 385 -4.26 -17.91 25.00
C SER A 385 -3.61 -18.59 26.21
N ARG A 386 -2.35 -19.05 26.07
CA ARG A 386 -1.56 -19.72 27.11
C ARG A 386 -0.57 -18.80 27.83
N ILE A 387 -0.40 -17.56 27.37
CA ILE A 387 0.53 -16.60 27.96
C ILE A 387 -0.27 -15.40 28.49
N GLU A 388 -1.06 -15.64 29.55
CA GLU A 388 -1.40 -14.54 30.46
C GLU A 388 -0.16 -14.27 31.32
N PRO A 389 0.44 -13.07 31.27
CA PRO A 389 1.39 -12.68 32.31
C PRO A 389 0.60 -12.49 33.61
N GLN A 390 0.98 -13.24 34.64
CA GLN A 390 0.56 -13.02 36.03
C GLN A 390 0.90 -11.62 36.52
#